data_AF-A0A2M9B9E8-F1
#
_entry.id   AF-A0A2M9B9E8-F1
#
_cell.length_a   1.000
_cell.length_b   1.000
_cell.length_c   1.000
_cell.angle_alpha   90.00
_cell.angle_beta   90.00
_cell.angle_gamma   90.00
#
_symmetry.space_group_name_H-M   'P 1'
#
loop_
_entity.id
_entity.type
_entity.pdbx_description
1 polymer ?
#
loop_
_entity_poly.entity_id
_entity_poly.type
_entity_poly.pdbx_seq_one_letter_code
_entity_poly.pdbx_strand_id
1 'polypeptide(L)'
;MKILSPSAHGVIDVSFITFVALAPILFDLAPAVDTACFVLAGGYLLVTLLTDFRLGLLRLIPFPVHGWLDLFTGLALVAVPFLFHFEANSAERNLFLGLGIFSIIVWFVTDWKAQTRSLMTDRG
;
A
#
# COMPACT_ATOMS: atom_id res chain seq x y z
N MET A 1 10.29 -8.38 14.48
CA MET A 1 9.85 -9.75 14.14
C MET A 1 9.18 -9.68 12.79
N LYS A 2 9.59 -10.50 11.82
CA LYS A 2 8.96 -10.53 10.50
C LYS A 2 7.92 -11.66 10.51
N ILE A 3 6.65 -11.29 10.49
CA ILE A 3 5.51 -12.16 10.80
C ILE A 3 4.67 -12.42 9.54
N LEU A 4 4.53 -11.41 8.67
CA LEU A 4 3.70 -11.53 7.48
C LEU A 4 4.49 -12.17 6.34
N SER A 5 3.95 -13.26 5.81
CA SER A 5 4.42 -13.87 4.57
C SER A 5 4.05 -13.01 3.35
N PRO A 6 4.69 -13.19 2.19
CA PRO A 6 4.33 -12.46 0.96
C PRO A 6 2.86 -12.65 0.57
N SER A 7 2.29 -13.84 0.81
CA SER A 7 0.87 -14.08 0.54
C SER A 7 -0.05 -13.33 1.48
N ALA A 8 0.29 -13.25 2.77
CA ALA A 8 -0.49 -12.49 3.75
C ALA A 8 -0.42 -10.99 3.46
N HIS A 9 0.76 -10.49 3.11
CA HIS A 9 0.94 -9.11 2.67
C HIS A 9 0.06 -8.77 1.46
N GLY A 10 0.03 -9.63 0.43
CA GLY A 10 -0.86 -9.38 -0.71
C GLY A 10 -2.34 -9.29 -0.38
N VAL A 11 -2.83 -10.01 0.65
CA VAL A 11 -4.22 -9.84 1.12
C VAL A 11 -4.41 -8.47 1.75
N ILE A 12 -3.41 -7.98 2.48
CA ILE A 12 -3.41 -6.63 3.03
C ILE A 12 -3.43 -5.60 1.89
N ASP A 13 -2.65 -5.77 0.83
CA ASP A 13 -2.67 -4.84 -0.32
C ASP A 13 -4.06 -4.71 -0.92
N VAL A 14 -4.71 -5.85 -1.23
CA VAL A 14 -6.05 -5.85 -1.81
C VAL A 14 -7.05 -5.17 -0.88
N SER A 15 -6.91 -5.38 0.43
CA SER A 15 -7.76 -4.75 1.45
C SER A 15 -7.51 -3.24 1.53
N PHE A 16 -6.25 -2.82 1.50
CA PHE A 16 -5.83 -1.42 1.52
C PHE A 16 -6.31 -0.69 0.26
N ILE A 17 -6.10 -1.27 -0.93
CA ILE A 17 -6.57 -0.75 -2.22
C ILE A 17 -8.09 -0.55 -2.18
N THR A 18 -8.83 -1.56 -1.73
CA THR A 18 -10.29 -1.50 -1.64
C THR A 18 -10.74 -0.39 -0.70
N PHE A 19 -10.12 -0.29 0.48
CA PHE A 19 -10.43 0.76 1.44
C PHE A 19 -10.14 2.15 0.87
N VAL A 20 -8.97 2.36 0.26
CA VAL A 20 -8.59 3.65 -0.33
C VAL A 20 -9.52 4.02 -1.50
N ALA A 21 -9.92 3.07 -2.33
CA ALA A 21 -10.88 3.30 -3.41
C ALA A 21 -12.28 3.67 -2.91
N LEU A 22 -12.67 3.18 -1.73
CA LEU A 22 -13.95 3.51 -1.09
C LEU A 22 -13.89 4.78 -0.25
N ALA A 23 -12.70 5.26 0.13
CA ALA A 23 -12.54 6.43 1.01
C ALA A 23 -13.29 7.68 0.53
N PRO A 24 -13.30 8.05 -0.76
CA PRO A 24 -14.13 9.15 -1.28
C PRO A 24 -15.62 9.06 -0.88
N ILE A 25 -16.18 7.85 -0.95
CA ILE A 25 -17.59 7.59 -0.64
C ILE A 25 -17.82 7.57 0.88
N LEU A 26 -16.83 7.12 1.65
CA LEU A 26 -16.94 6.92 3.10
C LEU A 26 -16.78 8.22 3.91
N PHE A 27 -16.05 9.21 3.39
CA PHE A 27 -15.58 10.34 4.18
C PHE A 27 -15.93 11.73 3.61
N ASP A 28 -16.60 11.83 2.46
CA ASP A 28 -17.00 13.10 1.83
C ASP A 28 -15.80 14.08 1.69
N LEU A 29 -14.75 13.61 1.02
CA LEU A 29 -13.46 14.30 0.97
C LEU A 29 -13.48 15.46 -0.04
N ALA A 30 -12.55 16.40 0.10
CA ALA A 30 -12.33 17.39 -0.94
C ALA A 30 -12.01 16.75 -2.32
N PRO A 31 -12.48 17.32 -3.46
CA PRO A 31 -12.34 16.68 -4.78
C PRO A 31 -10.90 16.35 -5.21
N ALA A 32 -9.92 17.17 -4.78
CA ALA A 32 -8.51 16.89 -5.03
C ALA A 32 -8.02 15.64 -4.27
N VAL A 33 -8.54 15.42 -3.06
CA VAL A 33 -8.22 14.26 -2.23
C VAL A 33 -8.92 13.01 -2.75
N ASP A 34 -10.15 13.12 -3.24
CA ASP A 34 -10.82 12.02 -3.97
C ASP A 34 -9.97 11.52 -5.13
N THR A 35 -9.50 12.45 -5.95
CA THR A 35 -8.61 12.15 -7.08
C THR A 35 -7.34 11.46 -6.61
N ALA A 36 -6.72 11.96 -5.53
CA ALA A 36 -5.53 11.35 -4.95
C ALA A 36 -5.80 9.91 -4.46
N CYS A 37 -6.95 9.65 -3.82
CA CYS A 37 -7.35 8.31 -3.40
C CYS A 37 -7.49 7.36 -4.60
N PHE A 38 -8.13 7.76 -5.70
CA PHE A 38 -8.23 6.92 -6.89
C PHE A 38 -6.88 6.67 -7.56
N VAL A 39 -6.01 7.68 -7.63
CA VAL A 39 -4.64 7.52 -8.15
C VAL A 39 -3.83 6.56 -7.29
N LEU A 40 -3.91 6.68 -5.96
CA LEU A 40 -3.25 5.78 -5.02
C LEU A 40 -3.78 4.35 -5.16
N ALA A 41 -5.10 4.16 -5.16
CA ALA A 41 -5.71 2.83 -5.30
C ALA A 41 -5.33 2.16 -6.63
N GLY A 42 -5.39 2.91 -7.74
CA GLY A 42 -4.98 2.41 -9.06
C GLY A 42 -3.49 2.11 -9.14
N GLY A 43 -2.64 2.96 -8.55
CA GLY A 43 -1.20 2.77 -8.48
C GLY A 43 -0.80 1.54 -7.66
N TYR A 44 -1.37 1.38 -6.46
CA TYR A 44 -1.18 0.19 -5.63
C TYR A 44 -1.67 -1.06 -6.35
N LEU A 45 -2.86 -1.03 -6.96
CA LEU A 45 -3.37 -2.16 -7.73
C LEU A 45 -2.40 -2.57 -8.84
N LEU A 46 -1.88 -1.60 -9.60
CA LEU A 46 -0.89 -1.86 -10.63
C LEU A 46 0.36 -2.52 -10.05
N VAL A 47 0.94 -1.96 -8.98
CA VAL A 47 2.13 -2.51 -8.32
C VAL A 47 1.85 -3.93 -7.81
N THR A 48 0.74 -4.16 -7.11
CA THR A 48 0.30 -5.48 -6.63
C THR A 48 0.20 -6.48 -7.79
N LEU A 49 -0.50 -6.16 -8.89
CA LEU A 49 -0.65 -7.08 -10.02
C LEU A 49 0.69 -7.38 -10.73
N LEU A 50 1.63 -6.44 -10.69
CA LEU A 50 2.96 -6.61 -11.28
C LEU A 50 3.96 -7.29 -10.33
N THR A 51 3.66 -7.48 -9.05
CA THR A 51 4.62 -7.98 -8.05
C THR A 51 4.79 -9.50 -8.08
N ASP A 52 6.02 -9.98 -7.85
CA ASP A 52 6.32 -11.40 -7.71
C ASP A 52 5.94 -11.95 -6.33
N PHE A 53 4.68 -12.32 -6.19
CA PHE A 53 4.12 -13.03 -5.03
C PHE A 53 2.84 -13.78 -5.45
N ARG A 54 2.14 -14.41 -4.50
CA ARG A 54 1.02 -15.31 -4.82
C ARG A 54 -0.14 -14.64 -5.56
N LEU A 55 -0.49 -13.41 -5.20
CA LEU A 55 -1.63 -12.69 -5.79
C LEU A 55 -1.25 -11.86 -7.02
N GLY A 56 0.04 -11.75 -7.33
CA GLY A 56 0.52 -11.04 -8.51
C GLY A 56 0.30 -11.85 -9.79
N LEU A 57 0.07 -11.14 -10.88
CA LEU A 57 -0.23 -11.72 -12.19
C LEU A 57 1.02 -11.81 -13.07
N LEU A 58 1.78 -10.71 -13.19
CA LEU A 58 2.84 -10.58 -14.20
C LEU A 58 4.27 -10.75 -13.66
N ARG A 59 4.47 -10.64 -12.34
CA ARG A 59 5.77 -10.86 -11.66
C ARG A 59 6.94 -10.04 -12.22
N LEU A 60 6.68 -8.81 -12.66
CA LEU A 60 7.69 -7.87 -13.17
C LEU A 60 8.44 -7.14 -12.04
N ILE A 61 7.81 -6.97 -10.88
CA ILE A 61 8.38 -6.26 -9.73
C ILE A 61 8.82 -7.28 -8.67
N PRO A 62 10.12 -7.38 -8.34
CA PRO A 62 10.57 -8.22 -7.23
C PRO A 62 9.94 -7.78 -5.90
N PHE A 63 9.52 -8.73 -5.07
CA PHE A 63 8.85 -8.44 -3.79
C PHE A 63 9.63 -7.49 -2.85
N PRO A 64 10.97 -7.54 -2.74
CA PRO A 64 11.72 -6.54 -1.97
C PRO A 64 11.61 -5.12 -2.52
N VAL A 65 11.45 -4.96 -3.84
CA VAL A 65 11.29 -3.66 -4.50
C VAL A 65 9.89 -3.10 -4.21
N HIS A 66 8.85 -3.95 -4.25
CA HIS A 66 7.51 -3.59 -3.77
C HIS A 66 7.58 -3.02 -2.35
N GLY A 67 8.29 -3.68 -1.44
CA GLY A 67 8.44 -3.18 -0.07
C GLY A 67 9.10 -1.80 0.03
N TRP A 68 10.06 -1.46 -0.85
CA TRP A 68 10.58 -0.09 -0.88
C TRP A 68 9.54 0.93 -1.35
N LEU A 69 8.72 0.58 -2.35
CA LEU A 69 7.63 1.42 -2.81
C LEU A 69 6.63 1.68 -1.68
N ASP A 70 6.28 0.66 -0.90
CA ASP A 70 5.38 0.79 0.25
C ASP A 70 5.94 1.70 1.34
N LEU A 71 7.21 1.55 1.68
CA LEU A 71 7.83 2.38 2.71
C LEU A 71 7.83 3.84 2.29
N PHE A 72 8.26 4.14 1.06
CA PHE A 72 8.28 5.52 0.57
C PHE A 72 6.87 6.10 0.46
N THR A 73 5.90 5.32 0.01
CA THR A 73 4.51 5.76 -0.07
C THR A 73 3.93 6.00 1.31
N GLY A 74 4.17 5.11 2.27
CA GLY A 74 3.75 5.28 3.66
C GLY A 74 4.32 6.55 4.30
N LEU A 75 5.61 6.82 4.11
CA LEU A 75 6.25 8.06 4.57
C LEU A 75 5.68 9.30 3.89
N ALA A 76 5.45 9.24 2.57
CA ALA A 76 4.84 10.33 1.82
C ALA A 76 3.42 10.63 2.31
N LEU A 77 2.60 9.60 2.56
CA LEU A 77 1.24 9.74 3.09
C LEU A 77 1.24 10.41 4.47
N VAL A 78 2.21 10.08 5.34
CA VAL A 78 2.37 10.80 6.62
C VAL A 78 2.76 12.26 6.41
N ALA A 79 3.61 12.55 5.42
CA ALA A 79 4.07 13.92 5.15
C ALA A 79 3.00 14.82 4.50
N VAL A 80 2.14 14.26 3.64
CA VAL A 80 1.15 15.01 2.84
C VAL A 80 0.32 16.00 3.65
N PRO A 81 -0.33 15.63 4.78
CA PRO A 81 -1.14 16.57 5.54
C PRO A 81 -0.39 17.80 6.03
N PHE A 82 0.92 17.68 6.29
CA PHE A 82 1.76 18.79 6.73
C PHE A 82 2.23 19.64 5.55
N LEU A 83 2.62 19.01 4.44
CA LEU A 83 3.07 19.72 3.23
C LEU A 83 1.95 20.53 2.58
N PHE A 84 0.72 20.01 2.61
CA PHE A 84 -0.46 20.64 2.04
C PHE A 84 -1.35 21.36 3.07
N HIS A 85 -0.88 21.50 4.31
CA HIS A 85 -1.54 22.25 5.38
C HIS A 85 -3.01 21.83 5.62
N PHE A 86 -3.27 20.52 5.65
CA PHE A 86 -4.61 20.02 5.96
C PHE A 86 -5.04 20.45 7.37
N GLU A 87 -6.32 20.78 7.53
CA GLU A 87 -6.84 21.30 8.80
C GLU A 87 -6.64 20.29 9.93
N ALA A 88 -6.28 20.81 11.11
CA ALA A 88 -6.19 20.00 12.33
C ALA A 88 -7.59 19.47 12.67
N ASN A 89 -7.75 18.14 12.60
CA ASN A 89 -8.99 17.37 12.79
C ASN A 89 -9.86 17.13 11.54
N SER A 90 -9.39 17.49 10.34
CA SER A 90 -10.06 17.09 9.09
C SER A 90 -10.03 15.57 8.86
N ALA A 91 -11.04 15.06 8.16
CA ALA A 91 -11.13 13.64 7.79
C ALA A 91 -9.95 13.25 6.88
N GLU A 92 -9.57 14.12 5.95
CA GLU A 92 -8.45 13.99 5.03
C GLU A 92 -7.12 13.81 5.78
N ARG A 93 -6.86 14.66 6.79
CA ARG A 93 -5.64 14.57 7.60
C ARG A 93 -5.58 13.24 8.33
N ASN A 94 -6.68 12.85 8.98
CA ASN A 94 -6.74 11.62 9.74
C ASN A 94 -6.61 10.38 8.83
N LEU A 95 -7.23 10.41 7.65
CA LEU A 95 -7.13 9.37 6.63
C LEU A 95 -5.68 9.17 6.19
N PHE A 96 -5.00 10.23 5.74
CA PHE A 96 -3.64 10.13 5.21
C PHE A 96 -2.63 9.72 6.29
N LEU A 97 -2.75 10.27 7.50
CA LEU A 97 -1.93 9.83 8.64
C LEU A 97 -2.18 8.35 8.95
N GLY A 98 -3.45 7.93 9.01
CA GLY A 98 -3.84 6.55 9.28
C GLY A 98 -3.29 5.56 8.25
N LEU A 99 -3.49 5.86 6.96
CA LEU A 99 -2.97 5.05 5.84
C LEU A 99 -1.45 4.97 5.86
N GLY A 100 -0.76 6.09 6.05
CA GLY A 100 0.69 6.14 6.07
C GLY A 100 1.29 5.37 7.25
N ILE A 101 0.78 5.58 8.46
CA ILE A 101 1.20 4.85 9.66
C ILE A 101 0.93 3.35 9.50
N PHE A 102 -0.26 2.98 9.02
CA PHE A 102 -0.61 1.59 8.74
C PHE A 102 0.37 0.94 7.78
N SER A 103 0.65 1.58 6.64
CA SER A 103 1.60 1.08 5.63
C SER A 103 3.00 0.89 6.21
N ILE A 104 3.48 1.83 7.03
CA ILE A 104 4.79 1.73 7.70
C ILE A 104 4.81 0.55 8.68
N ILE A 105 3.76 0.36 9.48
CA ILE A 105 3.65 -0.77 10.40
C ILE A 105 3.68 -2.09 9.63
N VAL A 106 2.86 -2.22 8.58
CA VAL A 106 2.81 -3.41 7.72
C VAL A 106 4.19 -3.68 7.13
N TRP A 107 4.90 -2.65 6.69
CA TRP A 107 6.26 -2.78 6.18
C TRP A 107 7.23 -3.38 7.21
N PHE A 108 7.21 -2.90 8.45
CA PHE A 108 8.10 -3.40 9.51
C PHE A 108 7.83 -4.87 9.89
N VAL A 109 6.59 -5.32 9.77
CA VAL A 109 6.19 -6.69 10.15
C VAL A 109 6.19 -7.68 8.97
N THR A 110 6.43 -7.21 7.74
CA THR A 110 6.48 -8.05 6.54
C THR A 110 7.85 -8.68 6.32
N ASP A 111 7.87 -9.98 5.98
CA ASP A 111 9.10 -10.65 5.55
C ASP A 111 9.39 -10.42 4.07
N TRP A 112 10.07 -9.31 3.79
CA TRP A 112 10.54 -8.96 2.45
C TRP A 112 11.60 -9.90 1.87
N LYS A 113 12.14 -10.86 2.63
CA LYS A 113 13.15 -11.83 2.16
C LYS A 113 12.59 -13.24 1.97
N ALA A 114 11.30 -13.46 2.26
CA ALA A 114 10.68 -14.76 2.15
C ALA A 114 10.57 -15.23 0.69
N GLN A 115 10.42 -16.55 0.50
CA GLN A 115 10.28 -17.16 -0.83
C GLN A 115 9.06 -16.60 -1.57
N THR A 116 9.32 -16.03 -2.75
CA THR A 116 8.31 -15.56 -3.70
C THR A 116 7.89 -16.68 -4.66
N ARG A 117 6.93 -16.42 -5.54
CA ARG A 117 6.35 -17.45 -6.40
C ARG A 117 7.35 -17.96 -7.44
N SER A 118 8.25 -17.11 -7.95
CA SER A 118 9.37 -17.54 -8.81
C SER A 118 10.27 -18.57 -8.13
N LEU A 119 10.62 -18.36 -6.86
CA LEU A 119 11.43 -19.29 -6.06
C LEU A 119 10.74 -20.64 -5.79
N MET A 120 9.41 -20.73 -5.97
CA MET A 120 8.66 -21.98 -5.88
C MET A 120 8.64 -22.75 -7.21
N THR A 121 8.67 -22.06 -8.36
CA THR A 121 8.63 -22.70 -9.69
C THR A 121 9.99 -23.20 -10.17
N ASP A 122 11.09 -22.59 -9.72
CA ASP A 122 12.45 -22.95 -10.14
C ASP A 122 13.05 -24.17 -9.40
N ARG A 123 12.28 -24.79 -8.49
CA ARG A 123 12.69 -26.01 -7.75
C ARG A 123 12.14 -27.31 -8.36
N GLY A 124 11.65 -27.25 -9.61
CA GLY A 124 11.10 -28.38 -10.37
C GLY A 124 12.13 -29.02 -11.28
#